data_AF-A0ABD0RSE6-F1
#
_entry.id   AF-A0ABD0RSE6-F1
#
_cell.length_a   1.000
_cell.length_b   1.000
_cell.length_c   1.000
_cell.angle_alpha   90.00
_cell.angle_beta   90.00
_cell.angle_gamma   90.00
#
_symmetry.space_group_name_H-M   'P 1'
#
loop_
_entity.id
_entity.type
_entity.pdbx_description
1 polymer ?
#
loop_
_entity_poly.entity_id
_entity_poly.type
_entity_poly.pdbx_seq_one_letter_code
_entity_poly.pdbx_strand_id
1 'polypeptide(L)'
;MLQNSAQRVLFIIDGLDHLDKCNSMLGKSELQRAPPEVIVHCLLSEKILPRSVLLITKKTKVREEFFTEIMGFSEKGVEEYFQKFFQNKELFRKAYECVRANETLIRACSVPVICWIICTVMQERFSDGADVTNVLETTTSIYFDFVSTLLEHHCQGLSQSVLSLLRSVGQLAERGMLEEQMLFDEKTVNETVSDPAVNPFLFRLLSKRRFHQEIMFSFIHLSFQEFFTALYYVLLDEEQSKRK
;
A
#
# COMPACT_ATOMS: atom_id res chain seq x y z
N MET A 1 23.33 5.56 24.07
CA MET A 1 22.61 4.47 24.79
C MET A 1 22.84 3.09 24.18
N LEU A 2 22.70 2.89 22.86
CA LEU A 2 22.81 1.54 22.25
C LEU A 2 24.25 1.00 22.15
N GLN A 3 25.27 1.86 22.06
CA GLN A 3 26.67 1.44 21.87
C GLN A 3 27.28 0.69 23.07
N ASN A 4 26.73 0.88 24.28
CA ASN A 4 27.25 0.27 25.51
C ASN A 4 26.28 -0.76 26.12
N SER A 5 25.27 -1.21 25.36
CA SER A 5 24.35 -2.23 25.84
C SER A 5 25.01 -3.61 25.83
N ALA A 6 24.87 -4.36 26.93
CA ALA A 6 25.25 -5.78 26.98
C ALA A 6 24.30 -6.69 26.19
N GLN A 7 23.13 -6.18 25.78
CA GLN A 7 22.12 -6.93 25.05
C GLN A 7 22.32 -6.81 23.54
N ARG A 8 22.04 -7.90 22.81
CA ARG A 8 21.97 -7.88 21.35
C ARG A 8 20.75 -7.05 20.92
N VAL A 9 20.96 -6.10 20.02
CA VAL A 9 19.91 -5.20 19.49
C VAL A 9 19.48 -5.73 18.12
N LEU A 10 18.17 -5.84 17.90
CA LEU A 10 17.58 -6.12 16.59
C LEU A 10 17.03 -4.83 16.00
N PHE A 11 17.46 -4.50 14.78
CA PHE A 11 16.86 -3.46 13.94
C PHE A 11 15.96 -4.12 12.90
N ILE A 12 14.72 -3.65 12.80
CA ILE A 12 13.79 -4.02 11.73
C ILE A 12 13.70 -2.82 10.79
N ILE A 13 14.12 -3.01 9.54
CA ILE A 13 14.09 -1.99 8.50
C ILE A 13 13.09 -2.45 7.46
N ASP A 14 11.92 -1.81 7.46
CA ASP A 14 10.83 -2.16 6.57
C ASP A 14 10.84 -1.25 5.32
N GLY A 15 10.90 -1.85 4.13
CA GLY A 15 10.86 -1.14 2.85
C GLY A 15 12.19 -0.46 2.47
N LEU A 16 13.29 -1.21 2.41
CA LEU A 16 14.61 -0.67 2.03
C LEU A 16 14.72 -0.24 0.55
N ASP A 17 13.68 -0.46 -0.25
CA ASP A 17 13.65 -0.24 -1.71
C ASP A 17 14.00 1.20 -2.13
N HIS A 18 13.74 2.17 -1.25
CA HIS A 18 13.89 3.61 -1.51
C HIS A 18 15.16 4.20 -0.90
N LEU A 19 16.05 3.37 -0.34
CA LEU A 19 17.32 3.88 0.16
C LEU A 19 18.26 4.12 -1.01
N ASP A 20 18.43 5.39 -1.37
CA ASP A 20 19.45 5.83 -2.33
C ASP A 20 20.83 5.26 -1.97
N LYS A 21 21.62 4.94 -3.00
CA LYS A 21 23.02 4.51 -2.85
C LYS A 21 23.88 5.67 -2.35
N CYS A 22 23.70 6.08 -1.11
CA CYS A 22 24.50 7.12 -0.48
C CYS A 22 25.86 6.53 -0.07
N ASN A 23 26.88 6.75 -0.90
CA ASN A 23 28.27 6.37 -0.61
C ASN A 23 28.98 7.34 0.35
N SER A 24 28.23 8.11 1.17
CA SER A 24 28.87 9.08 2.06
C SER A 24 29.59 8.37 3.21
N MET A 25 30.91 8.56 3.27
CA MET A 25 31.74 8.10 4.37
C MET A 25 31.77 9.18 5.44
N LEU A 26 30.97 9.03 6.50
CA LEU A 26 31.04 9.92 7.67
C LEU A 26 31.82 9.27 8.82
N GLY A 27 32.52 10.11 9.59
CA GLY A 27 33.20 9.71 10.82
C GLY A 27 32.22 9.52 11.99
N LYS A 28 32.65 8.80 13.06
CA LYS A 28 31.81 8.51 14.24
C LYS A 28 31.26 9.76 14.95
N SER A 29 31.94 10.91 14.86
CA SER A 29 31.52 12.18 15.49
C SER A 29 30.40 12.91 14.74
N GLU A 30 30.24 12.65 13.44
CA GLU A 30 29.24 13.32 12.59
C GLU A 30 27.88 12.61 12.62
N LEU A 31 27.86 11.39 13.16
CA LEU A 31 26.71 10.49 13.15
C LEU A 31 25.51 11.00 13.97
N GLN A 32 25.74 11.84 14.99
CA GLN A 32 24.65 12.39 15.81
C GLN A 32 23.77 13.39 15.06
N ARG A 33 24.27 13.98 13.96
CA ARG A 33 23.54 14.93 13.12
C ARG A 33 23.32 14.41 11.70
N ALA A 34 23.72 13.16 11.43
CA ALA A 34 23.59 12.55 10.12
C ALA A 34 22.10 12.36 9.75
N PRO A 35 21.74 12.53 8.48
CA PRO A 35 20.42 12.16 7.99
C PRO A 35 20.11 10.67 8.26
N PRO A 36 18.84 10.29 8.45
CA PRO A 36 18.44 8.90 8.71
C PRO A 36 19.00 7.90 7.69
N GLU A 37 19.04 8.29 6.41
CA GLU A 37 19.51 7.48 5.29
C GLU A 37 20.99 7.09 5.47
N VAL A 38 21.80 8.05 5.94
CA VAL A 38 23.22 7.82 6.21
C VAL A 38 23.42 6.93 7.42
N ILE A 39 22.59 7.08 8.46
CA ILE A 39 22.63 6.21 9.65
C ILE A 39 22.29 4.77 9.26
N VAL A 40 21.25 4.57 8.44
CA VAL A 40 20.87 3.24 7.93
C VAL A 40 22.00 2.65 7.08
N HIS A 41 22.61 3.43 6.17
CA HIS A 41 23.75 2.96 5.39
C HIS A 41 24.95 2.55 6.28
N CYS A 42 25.23 3.31 7.34
CA CYS A 42 26.26 2.95 8.32
C CYS A 42 25.93 1.69 9.12
N LEU A 43 24.65 1.40 9.41
CA LEU A 43 24.21 0.15 10.04
C LEU A 43 24.40 -1.03 9.08
N LEU A 44 23.95 -0.89 7.84
CA LEU A 44 24.08 -1.92 6.79
C LEU A 44 25.54 -2.24 6.47
N SER A 45 26.42 -1.24 6.54
CA SER A 45 27.87 -1.41 6.36
C SER A 45 28.61 -1.85 7.64
N GLU A 46 27.90 -2.17 8.72
CA GLU A 46 28.43 -2.54 10.04
C GLU A 46 29.41 -1.52 10.67
N LYS A 47 29.46 -0.28 10.15
CA LYS A 47 30.33 0.78 10.66
C LYS A 47 29.90 1.26 12.04
N ILE A 48 28.62 1.09 12.36
CA ILE A 48 28.04 1.39 13.66
C ILE A 48 27.27 0.16 14.16
N LEU A 49 27.33 -0.08 15.47
CA LEU A 49 26.65 -1.21 16.12
C LEU A 49 26.91 -2.58 15.43
N PRO A 50 28.18 -2.98 15.23
CA PRO A 50 28.53 -4.22 14.51
C PRO A 50 28.04 -5.51 15.21
N ARG A 51 27.53 -5.41 16.44
CA ARG A 51 26.95 -6.54 17.19
C ARG A 51 25.42 -6.60 17.10
N SER A 52 24.82 -5.75 16.29
CA SER A 52 23.37 -5.74 16.07
C SER A 52 22.96 -6.78 15.03
N VAL A 53 21.69 -7.16 15.06
CA VAL A 53 21.06 -8.00 14.05
C VAL A 53 20.15 -7.10 13.22
N LEU A 54 20.15 -7.29 11.90
CA LEU A 54 19.29 -6.55 10.98
C LEU A 54 18.27 -7.52 10.37
N LEU A 55 16.99 -7.15 10.42
CA LEU A 55 15.91 -7.78 9.66
C LEU A 55 15.39 -6.75 8.66
N ILE A 56 15.57 -7.02 7.37
CA ILE A 56 15.30 -6.06 6.30
C ILE A 56 14.23 -6.64 5.38
N THR A 57 13.21 -5.85 5.06
CA THR A 57 12.28 -6.16 3.97
C THR A 57 12.61 -5.28 2.75
N LYS A 58 12.63 -5.90 1.57
CA LYS A 58 12.86 -5.21 0.30
C LYS A 58 12.28 -6.00 -0.87
N LYS A 59 11.81 -5.31 -1.89
CA LYS A 59 11.50 -5.85 -3.22
C LYS A 59 12.80 -6.03 -4.00
N THR A 60 13.27 -7.26 -4.14
CA THR A 60 14.44 -7.55 -4.96
C THR A 60 14.26 -8.83 -5.76
N LYS A 61 14.88 -8.86 -6.95
CA LYS A 61 15.07 -10.08 -7.74
C LYS A 61 16.43 -10.73 -7.46
N VAL A 62 17.27 -10.08 -6.65
CA VAL A 62 18.62 -10.54 -6.31
C VAL A 62 18.55 -11.34 -5.01
N ARG A 63 19.06 -12.56 -5.08
CA ARG A 63 19.19 -13.45 -3.92
C ARG A 63 20.47 -13.11 -3.17
N GLU A 64 20.34 -12.65 -1.94
CA GLU A 64 21.47 -12.43 -1.03
C GLU A 64 21.87 -13.73 -0.34
N GLU A 65 22.95 -13.71 0.44
CA GLU A 65 23.45 -14.91 1.11
C GLU A 65 22.49 -15.39 2.22
N PHE A 66 21.83 -14.46 2.92
CA PHE A 66 20.87 -14.74 3.98
C PHE A 66 19.55 -14.03 3.69
N PHE A 67 18.65 -14.70 2.96
CA PHE A 67 17.32 -14.17 2.65
C PHE A 67 16.24 -15.23 2.85
N THR A 68 15.03 -14.75 3.10
CA THR A 68 13.81 -15.55 3.01
C THR A 68 12.84 -14.82 2.09
N GLU A 69 12.16 -15.58 1.24
CA GLU A 69 11.15 -15.03 0.33
C GLU A 69 9.76 -15.13 0.98
N ILE A 70 8.98 -14.05 0.90
CA ILE A 70 7.59 -14.05 1.35
C ILE A 70 6.71 -14.43 0.17
N MET A 71 6.29 -15.69 0.11
CA MET A 71 5.56 -16.27 -1.04
C MET A 71 4.05 -15.94 -1.07
N GLY A 72 3.52 -15.27 -0.05
CA GLY A 72 2.08 -15.02 0.10
C GLY A 72 1.33 -16.18 0.76
N PHE A 73 0.03 -16.26 0.50
CA PHE A 73 -0.86 -17.27 1.07
C PHE A 73 -0.87 -18.57 0.25
N SER A 74 -0.88 -19.70 0.95
CA SER A 74 -1.33 -20.97 0.40
C SER A 74 -2.86 -20.97 0.26
N GLU A 75 -3.44 -21.92 -0.47
CA GLU A 75 -4.91 -22.05 -0.56
C GLU A 75 -5.57 -22.18 0.83
N LYS A 76 -4.94 -22.93 1.75
CA LYS A 76 -5.36 -23.00 3.15
C LYS A 76 -5.22 -21.64 3.86
N GLY A 77 -4.15 -20.90 3.59
CA GLY A 77 -3.96 -19.55 4.11
C GLY A 77 -5.05 -18.57 3.63
N VAL A 78 -5.49 -18.71 2.37
CA VAL A 78 -6.63 -17.95 1.82
C VAL A 78 -7.91 -18.30 2.57
N GLU A 79 -8.21 -19.58 2.77
CA GLU A 79 -9.37 -20.02 3.56
C GLU A 79 -9.36 -19.44 4.98
N GLU A 80 -8.23 -19.56 5.69
CA GLU A 80 -8.04 -19.02 7.04
C GLU A 80 -8.21 -17.49 7.07
N TYR A 81 -7.74 -16.79 6.03
CA TYR A 81 -7.92 -15.35 5.90
C TYR A 81 -9.40 -14.98 5.71
N PHE A 82 -10.10 -15.64 4.79
CA PHE A 82 -11.53 -15.43 4.54
C PHE A 82 -12.35 -15.67 5.82
N GLN A 83 -12.03 -16.75 6.55
CA GLN A 83 -12.69 -17.07 7.81
C GLN A 83 -12.52 -15.97 8.86
N LYS A 84 -11.31 -15.42 8.99
CA LYS A 84 -11.01 -14.31 9.93
C LYS A 84 -11.65 -12.99 9.48
N PHE A 85 -11.72 -12.74 8.18
CA PHE A 85 -12.24 -11.49 7.63
C PHE A 85 -13.75 -11.37 7.82
N PHE A 86 -14.54 -12.35 7.37
CA PHE A 86 -16.00 -12.22 7.33
C PHE A 86 -16.68 -12.38 8.69
N GLN A 87 -16.04 -13.06 9.66
CA GLN A 87 -16.52 -13.37 11.03
C GLN A 87 -17.87 -14.13 11.13
N ASN A 88 -18.82 -13.87 10.24
CA ASN A 88 -20.06 -14.58 10.00
C ASN A 88 -19.81 -15.79 9.10
N LYS A 89 -20.22 -16.97 9.57
CA LYS A 89 -20.00 -18.25 8.88
C LYS A 89 -20.67 -18.35 7.51
N GLU A 90 -21.88 -17.80 7.35
CA GLU A 90 -22.60 -17.86 6.07
C GLU A 90 -21.97 -16.92 5.04
N LEU A 91 -21.57 -15.71 5.44
CA LEU A 91 -20.86 -14.79 4.55
C LEU A 91 -19.49 -15.34 4.15
N PHE A 92 -18.74 -15.91 5.10
CA PHE A 92 -17.50 -16.63 4.83
C PHE A 92 -17.72 -17.74 3.78
N ARG A 93 -18.69 -18.62 4.02
CA ARG A 93 -18.95 -19.76 3.15
C ARG A 93 -19.33 -19.30 1.74
N LYS A 94 -20.24 -18.33 1.63
CA LYS A 94 -20.67 -17.76 0.35
C LYS A 94 -19.51 -17.10 -0.41
N ALA A 95 -18.71 -16.26 0.27
CA ALA A 95 -17.54 -15.61 -0.33
C ALA A 95 -16.50 -16.63 -0.81
N TYR A 96 -16.11 -17.54 0.07
CA TYR A 96 -15.05 -18.50 -0.20
C TYR A 96 -15.45 -19.50 -1.28
N GLU A 97 -16.69 -20.00 -1.29
CA GLU A 97 -17.21 -20.88 -2.36
C GLU A 97 -17.16 -20.17 -3.72
N CYS A 98 -17.52 -18.87 -3.77
CA CYS A 98 -17.45 -18.07 -4.99
C CYS A 98 -16.01 -17.93 -5.52
N VAL A 99 -15.04 -17.61 -4.65
CA VAL A 99 -13.63 -17.49 -5.04
C VAL A 99 -13.03 -18.84 -5.42
N ARG A 100 -13.31 -19.88 -4.64
CA ARG A 100 -12.76 -21.22 -4.85
C ARG A 100 -13.24 -21.86 -6.15
N ALA A 101 -14.46 -21.54 -6.59
CA ALA A 101 -15.00 -22.00 -7.87
C ALA A 101 -14.27 -21.42 -9.09
N ASN A 102 -13.50 -20.33 -8.92
CA ASN A 102 -12.76 -19.68 -9.98
C ASN A 102 -11.24 -19.80 -9.74
N GLU A 103 -10.57 -20.65 -10.53
CA GLU A 103 -9.13 -20.90 -10.40
C GLU A 103 -8.26 -19.64 -10.50
N THR A 104 -8.68 -18.67 -11.31
CA THR A 104 -7.95 -17.41 -11.47
C THR A 104 -8.06 -16.56 -10.21
N LEU A 105 -9.25 -16.47 -9.61
CA LEU A 105 -9.47 -15.71 -8.37
C LEU A 105 -8.77 -16.34 -7.18
N ILE A 106 -8.92 -17.66 -6.97
CA ILE A 106 -8.28 -18.33 -5.84
C ILE A 106 -6.76 -18.24 -5.94
N ARG A 107 -6.20 -18.30 -7.16
CA ARG A 107 -4.76 -18.08 -7.41
C ARG A 107 -4.37 -16.63 -7.13
N ALA A 108 -5.16 -15.65 -7.57
CA ALA A 108 -4.89 -14.24 -7.31
C ALA A 108 -4.90 -13.92 -5.80
N CYS A 109 -5.77 -14.57 -5.02
CA CYS A 109 -5.82 -14.47 -3.56
C CYS A 109 -4.55 -14.99 -2.85
N SER A 110 -3.62 -15.66 -3.54
CA SER A 110 -2.31 -15.97 -2.96
C SER A 110 -1.54 -14.70 -2.59
N VAL A 111 -1.84 -13.57 -3.25
CA VAL A 111 -1.30 -12.26 -2.90
C VAL A 111 -2.18 -11.61 -1.83
N PRO A 112 -1.67 -11.34 -0.60
CA PRO A 112 -2.51 -10.88 0.51
C PRO A 112 -3.31 -9.60 0.24
N VAL A 113 -2.74 -8.61 -0.47
CA VAL A 113 -3.47 -7.37 -0.81
C VAL A 113 -4.63 -7.64 -1.76
N ILE A 114 -4.47 -8.57 -2.71
CA ILE A 114 -5.54 -8.99 -3.63
C ILE A 114 -6.64 -9.75 -2.88
N CYS A 115 -6.23 -10.65 -1.98
CA CYS A 115 -7.15 -11.36 -1.09
C CYS A 115 -8.00 -10.39 -0.26
N TRP A 116 -7.38 -9.34 0.30
CA TRP A 116 -8.08 -8.30 1.05
C TRP A 116 -9.05 -7.49 0.16
N ILE A 117 -8.62 -7.11 -1.05
CA ILE A 117 -9.47 -6.40 -2.03
C ILE A 117 -10.74 -7.20 -2.31
N ILE A 118 -10.58 -8.48 -2.69
CA ILE A 118 -11.71 -9.35 -3.04
C ILE A 118 -12.65 -9.51 -1.85
N CYS A 119 -12.13 -9.79 -0.65
CA CYS A 119 -12.96 -9.87 0.55
C CYS A 119 -13.76 -8.59 0.80
N THR A 120 -13.15 -7.42 0.60
CA THR A 120 -13.78 -6.12 0.82
C THR A 120 -14.91 -5.89 -0.20
N VAL A 121 -14.66 -6.15 -1.49
CA VAL A 121 -15.68 -6.04 -2.55
C VAL A 121 -16.87 -6.98 -2.29
N MET A 122 -16.59 -8.23 -1.92
CA MET A 122 -17.65 -9.19 -1.62
C MET A 122 -18.48 -8.77 -0.40
N GLN A 123 -17.86 -8.18 0.61
CA GLN A 123 -18.56 -7.71 1.81
C GLN A 123 -19.56 -6.59 1.49
N GLU A 124 -19.16 -5.62 0.67
CA GLU A 124 -20.05 -4.53 0.23
C GLU A 124 -21.22 -5.08 -0.61
N ARG A 125 -20.94 -5.94 -1.61
CA ARG A 125 -21.98 -6.50 -2.49
C ARG A 125 -22.97 -7.42 -1.78
N PHE A 126 -22.51 -8.19 -0.81
CA PHE A 126 -23.40 -9.04 -0.02
C PHE A 126 -24.35 -8.24 0.86
N SER A 127 -23.98 -7.02 1.25
CA SER A 127 -24.86 -6.12 2.00
C SER A 127 -26.05 -5.68 1.14
N ASP A 128 -25.87 -5.62 -0.17
CA ASP A 128 -26.88 -5.19 -1.15
C ASP A 128 -27.65 -6.35 -1.81
N GLY A 129 -27.31 -7.60 -1.45
CA GLY A 129 -27.92 -8.79 -2.05
C GLY A 129 -27.56 -9.02 -3.52
N ALA A 130 -26.53 -8.33 -4.02
CA ALA A 130 -26.04 -8.48 -5.39
C ALA A 130 -25.33 -9.84 -5.60
N ASP A 131 -25.42 -10.35 -6.83
CA ASP A 131 -24.64 -11.53 -7.22
C ASP A 131 -23.17 -11.12 -7.47
N VAL A 132 -22.24 -11.95 -7.02
CA VAL A 132 -20.80 -11.65 -7.01
C VAL A 132 -20.10 -12.24 -8.24
N THR A 133 -20.88 -12.62 -9.25
CA THR A 133 -20.46 -13.37 -10.44
C THR A 133 -19.71 -12.56 -11.50
N ASN A 134 -19.27 -11.33 -11.22
CA ASN A 134 -18.42 -10.61 -12.16
C ASN A 134 -17.09 -11.37 -12.32
N VAL A 135 -16.78 -11.73 -13.55
CA VAL A 135 -15.59 -12.50 -13.90
C VAL A 135 -14.37 -11.58 -13.80
N LEU A 136 -13.71 -11.55 -12.62
CA LEU A 136 -12.43 -10.84 -12.47
C LEU A 136 -11.30 -11.78 -12.92
N GLU A 137 -10.87 -11.62 -14.17
CA GLU A 137 -9.83 -12.45 -14.77
C GLU A 137 -8.42 -11.89 -14.60
N THR A 138 -8.30 -10.59 -14.33
CA THR A 138 -7.01 -9.89 -14.29
C THR A 138 -6.86 -9.06 -13.01
N THR A 139 -5.61 -8.82 -12.60
CA THR A 139 -5.29 -7.89 -11.53
C THR A 139 -5.94 -6.53 -11.78
N THR A 140 -5.86 -6.00 -13.00
CA THR A 140 -6.49 -4.72 -13.37
C THR A 140 -8.00 -4.73 -13.16
N SER A 141 -8.71 -5.79 -13.58
CA SER A 141 -10.15 -5.90 -13.32
C SER A 141 -10.46 -5.96 -11.82
N ILE A 142 -9.62 -6.58 -10.99
CA ILE A 142 -9.82 -6.64 -9.53
C ILE A 142 -9.68 -5.24 -8.90
N TYR A 143 -8.65 -4.47 -9.27
CA TYR A 143 -8.50 -3.09 -8.79
C TYR A 143 -9.63 -2.19 -9.29
N PHE A 144 -10.04 -2.35 -10.55
CA PHE A 144 -11.16 -1.59 -11.11
C PHE A 144 -12.45 -1.90 -10.35
N ASP A 145 -12.76 -3.18 -10.13
CA ASP A 145 -13.95 -3.64 -9.42
C ASP A 145 -13.99 -3.11 -7.98
N PHE A 146 -12.84 -3.06 -7.31
CA PHE A 146 -12.69 -2.41 -6.01
C PHE A 146 -13.00 -0.92 -6.04
N VAL A 147 -12.41 -0.19 -6.99
CA VAL A 147 -12.65 1.25 -7.13
C VAL A 147 -14.12 1.53 -7.44
N SER A 148 -14.72 0.80 -8.38
CA SER A 148 -16.15 0.90 -8.69
C SER A 148 -17.03 0.64 -7.47
N THR A 149 -16.74 -0.42 -6.72
CA THR A 149 -17.50 -0.75 -5.50
C THR A 149 -17.37 0.37 -4.45
N LEU A 150 -16.18 0.93 -4.25
CA LEU A 150 -16.03 2.06 -3.32
C LEU A 150 -16.75 3.33 -3.80
N LEU A 151 -16.75 3.61 -5.10
CA LEU A 151 -17.49 4.74 -5.66
C LEU A 151 -19.01 4.58 -5.45
N GLU A 152 -19.52 3.37 -5.65
CA GLU A 152 -20.94 3.07 -5.48
C GLU A 152 -21.39 3.16 -4.03
N HIS A 153 -20.61 2.64 -3.08
CA HIS A 153 -21.03 2.51 -1.69
C HIS A 153 -20.56 3.64 -0.76
N HIS A 154 -19.42 4.27 -1.06
CA HIS A 154 -18.76 5.22 -0.15
C HIS A 154 -18.66 6.65 -0.69
N CYS A 155 -19.04 6.90 -1.95
CA CYS A 155 -18.95 8.23 -2.57
C CYS A 155 -20.31 8.91 -2.86
N GLN A 156 -21.45 8.32 -2.48
CA GLN A 156 -22.78 8.87 -2.79
C GLN A 156 -23.07 10.26 -2.17
N GLY A 157 -22.32 10.65 -1.13
CA GLY A 157 -22.44 11.94 -0.45
C GLY A 157 -21.40 12.99 -0.86
N LEU A 158 -20.49 12.68 -1.79
CA LEU A 158 -19.47 13.62 -2.22
C LEU A 158 -20.05 14.68 -3.18
N SER A 159 -19.65 15.93 -2.99
CA SER A 159 -20.07 17.06 -3.84
C SER A 159 -19.43 17.04 -5.23
N GLN A 160 -18.35 16.26 -5.41
CA GLN A 160 -17.62 16.10 -6.67
C GLN A 160 -18.23 15.04 -7.58
N SER A 161 -18.09 15.23 -8.90
CA SER A 161 -18.36 14.14 -9.85
C SER A 161 -17.31 13.04 -9.75
N VAL A 162 -17.69 11.80 -10.03
CA VAL A 162 -16.79 10.62 -10.02
C VAL A 162 -15.52 10.86 -10.84
N LEU A 163 -15.66 11.41 -12.05
CA LEU A 163 -14.51 11.70 -12.92
C LEU A 163 -13.55 12.71 -12.27
N SER A 164 -14.09 13.73 -11.63
CA SER A 164 -13.27 14.76 -10.98
C SER A 164 -12.57 14.22 -9.73
N LEU A 165 -13.20 13.31 -8.98
CA LEU A 165 -12.62 12.61 -7.83
C LEU A 165 -11.47 11.69 -8.27
N LEU A 166 -11.70 10.86 -9.30
CA LEU A 166 -10.66 9.96 -9.82
C LEU A 166 -9.47 10.75 -10.38
N ARG A 167 -9.74 11.91 -10.98
CA ARG A 167 -8.68 12.81 -11.47
C ARG A 167 -7.85 13.42 -10.34
N SER A 168 -8.47 13.93 -9.28
CA SER A 168 -7.74 14.52 -8.16
C SER A 168 -6.88 13.48 -7.44
N VAL A 169 -7.44 12.31 -7.18
CA VAL A 169 -6.73 11.18 -6.56
C VAL A 169 -5.59 10.68 -7.48
N GLY A 170 -5.86 10.57 -8.78
CA GLY A 170 -4.87 10.18 -9.78
C GLY A 170 -3.70 11.17 -9.89
N GLN A 171 -3.98 12.47 -9.83
CA GLN A 171 -2.95 13.51 -9.84
C GLN A 171 -2.08 13.46 -8.58
N LEU A 172 -2.67 13.25 -7.40
CA LEU A 172 -1.90 13.05 -6.16
C LEU A 172 -1.02 11.80 -6.26
N ALA A 173 -1.56 10.70 -6.80
CA ALA A 173 -0.82 9.46 -6.99
C ALA A 173 0.37 9.64 -7.93
N GLU A 174 0.16 10.27 -9.08
CA GLU A 174 1.20 10.57 -10.08
C GLU A 174 2.32 11.41 -9.49
N ARG A 175 1.98 12.50 -8.78
CA ARG A 175 2.97 13.31 -8.05
C ARG A 175 3.78 12.46 -7.08
N GLY A 176 3.11 11.61 -6.29
CA GLY A 176 3.79 10.70 -5.38
C GLY A 176 4.74 9.72 -6.07
N MET A 177 4.37 9.19 -7.23
CA MET A 177 5.25 8.29 -8.00
C MET A 177 6.47 9.03 -8.56
N LEU A 178 6.32 10.27 -9.02
CA LEU A 178 7.41 11.09 -9.55
C LEU A 178 8.38 11.59 -8.45
N GLU A 179 7.84 11.90 -7.28
CA GLU A 179 8.61 12.39 -6.11
C GLU A 179 9.08 11.24 -5.20
N GLU A 180 8.83 9.98 -5.57
CA GLU A 180 9.11 8.78 -4.76
C GLU A 180 8.53 8.85 -3.33
N GLN A 181 7.35 9.45 -3.21
CA GLN A 181 6.67 9.76 -1.95
C GLN A 181 5.45 8.87 -1.74
N MET A 182 5.35 8.25 -0.55
CA MET A 182 4.20 7.43 -0.12
C MET A 182 3.33 8.10 0.95
N LEU A 183 3.88 9.11 1.64
CA LEU A 183 3.22 9.83 2.72
C LEU A 183 3.10 11.30 2.32
N PHE A 184 1.88 11.83 2.32
CA PHE A 184 1.57 13.20 1.94
C PHE A 184 1.13 13.99 3.17
N ASP A 185 1.70 15.17 3.37
CA ASP A 185 1.18 16.07 4.40
C ASP A 185 -0.19 16.62 4.00
N GLU A 186 -0.96 17.03 5.00
CA GLU A 186 -2.33 17.54 4.80
C GLU A 186 -2.41 18.72 3.83
N LYS A 187 -1.40 19.59 3.78
CA LYS A 187 -1.39 20.74 2.87
C LYS A 187 -1.27 20.27 1.42
N THR A 188 -0.31 19.40 1.14
CA THR A 188 -0.07 18.80 -0.18
C THR A 188 -1.31 18.07 -0.70
N VAL A 189 -2.02 17.35 0.16
CA VAL A 189 -3.25 16.65 -0.25
C VAL A 189 -4.37 17.64 -0.57
N ASN A 190 -4.58 18.65 0.27
CA ASN A 190 -5.62 19.66 0.05
C ASN A 190 -5.41 20.52 -1.20
N GLU A 191 -4.20 20.57 -1.78
CA GLU A 191 -3.94 21.22 -3.07
C GLU A 191 -4.60 20.48 -4.25
N THR A 192 -4.88 19.19 -4.11
CA THR A 192 -5.36 18.32 -5.20
C THR A 192 -6.70 17.66 -4.91
N VAL A 193 -6.87 17.10 -3.71
CA VAL A 193 -8.05 16.33 -3.29
C VAL A 193 -8.91 17.16 -2.34
N SER A 194 -10.18 17.33 -2.70
CA SER A 194 -11.17 17.95 -1.80
C SER A 194 -11.59 16.96 -0.71
N ASP A 195 -11.75 17.47 0.52
CA ASP A 195 -12.17 16.72 1.70
C ASP A 195 -11.46 15.36 1.89
N PRO A 196 -10.12 15.34 1.98
CA PRO A 196 -9.34 14.09 1.95
C PRO A 196 -9.62 13.15 3.13
N ALA A 197 -10.18 13.66 4.22
CA ALA A 197 -10.58 12.86 5.38
C ALA A 197 -11.76 11.92 5.11
N VAL A 198 -12.60 12.21 4.10
CA VAL A 198 -13.74 11.36 3.71
C VAL A 198 -13.50 10.62 2.40
N ASN A 199 -12.33 10.80 1.78
CA ASN A 199 -11.98 10.13 0.54
C ASN A 199 -11.66 8.64 0.82
N PRO A 200 -12.40 7.68 0.25
CA PRO A 200 -12.25 6.27 0.58
C PRO A 200 -10.94 5.64 0.07
N PHE A 201 -10.20 6.34 -0.80
CA PHE A 201 -8.94 5.86 -1.37
C PHE A 201 -7.71 6.33 -0.58
N LEU A 202 -7.89 7.25 0.37
CA LEU A 202 -6.84 7.80 1.21
C LEU A 202 -7.00 7.37 2.66
N PHE A 203 -5.88 6.97 3.27
CA PHE A 203 -5.80 6.62 4.66
C PHE A 203 -5.15 7.76 5.45
N ARG A 204 -5.81 8.23 6.50
CA ARG A 204 -5.32 9.30 7.38
C ARG A 204 -4.49 8.72 8.52
N LEU A 205 -3.25 9.18 8.66
CA LEU A 205 -2.31 8.77 9.70
C LEU A 205 -1.97 9.93 10.63
N LEU A 206 -1.84 9.64 11.92
CA LEU A 206 -1.28 10.57 12.89
C LEU A 206 0.20 10.28 13.07
N SER A 207 1.05 11.13 12.47
CA SER A 207 2.50 11.02 12.61
C SER A 207 2.96 11.81 13.84
N LYS A 208 3.67 11.14 14.76
CA LYS A 208 4.31 11.80 15.89
C LYS A 208 5.75 12.18 15.51
N ARG A 209 5.98 13.44 15.19
CA ARG A 209 7.32 14.01 15.25
C ARG A 209 7.63 14.38 16.71
N ARG A 210 8.92 14.44 17.08
CA ARG A 210 9.41 14.51 18.48
C ARG A 210 8.65 15.46 19.42
N PHE A 211 8.05 16.54 18.91
CA PHE A 211 7.28 17.51 19.70
C PHE A 211 5.92 17.91 19.11
N HIS A 212 5.52 17.36 17.95
CA HIS A 212 4.28 17.75 17.26
C HIS A 212 3.61 16.54 16.59
N GLN A 213 2.28 16.49 16.66
CA GLN A 213 1.49 15.58 15.84
C GLN A 213 1.20 16.25 14.50
N GLU A 214 1.53 15.58 13.42
CA GLU A 214 1.23 16.00 12.05
C GLU A 214 0.28 14.99 11.43
N ILE A 215 -0.73 15.49 10.72
CA ILE A 215 -1.64 14.66 9.93
C ILE A 215 -0.94 14.36 8.60
N MET A 216 -0.83 13.08 8.30
CA MET A 216 -0.31 12.58 7.03
C MET A 216 -1.41 11.74 6.36
N PHE A 217 -1.31 11.60 5.05
CA PHE A 217 -2.16 10.74 4.26
C PHE A 217 -1.30 9.77 3.45
N SER A 218 -1.84 8.59 3.17
CA SER A 218 -1.26 7.65 2.23
C SER A 218 -2.36 6.99 1.42
N PHE A 219 -1.99 6.36 0.31
CA PHE A 219 -2.84 5.31 -0.25
C PHE A 219 -2.82 4.09 0.69
N ILE A 220 -3.84 3.24 0.60
CA ILE A 220 -3.95 2.01 1.42
C ILE A 220 -2.73 1.10 1.19
N HIS A 221 -2.23 1.06 -0.03
CA HIS A 221 -1.02 0.32 -0.43
C HIS A 221 -0.41 0.97 -1.67
N LEU A 222 0.92 0.82 -1.88
CA LEU A 222 1.62 1.39 -3.04
C LEU A 222 0.98 0.97 -4.38
N SER A 223 0.47 -0.25 -4.48
CA SER A 223 -0.23 -0.71 -5.69
C SER A 223 -1.45 0.13 -6.07
N PHE A 224 -2.13 0.74 -5.09
CA PHE A 224 -3.23 1.66 -5.38
C PHE A 224 -2.72 2.98 -5.92
N GLN A 225 -1.60 3.48 -5.37
CA GLN A 225 -0.93 4.65 -5.92
C GLN A 225 -0.53 4.38 -7.39
N GLU A 226 0.12 3.26 -7.67
CA GLU A 226 0.47 2.82 -9.04
C GLU A 226 -0.77 2.72 -9.94
N PHE A 227 -1.86 2.11 -9.45
CA PHE A 227 -3.11 1.98 -10.18
C PHE A 227 -3.75 3.34 -10.51
N PHE A 228 -3.83 4.24 -9.53
CA PHE A 228 -4.40 5.58 -9.74
C PHE A 228 -3.54 6.45 -10.66
N THR A 229 -2.21 6.31 -10.62
CA THR A 229 -1.31 6.94 -11.60
C THR A 229 -1.59 6.42 -13.01
N ALA A 230 -1.74 5.10 -13.19
CA ALA A 230 -2.07 4.53 -14.50
C ALA A 230 -3.45 5.01 -14.99
N LEU A 231 -4.46 5.01 -14.12
CA LEU A 231 -5.79 5.51 -14.42
C LEU A 231 -5.77 6.99 -14.82
N TYR A 232 -4.97 7.81 -14.13
CA TYR A 232 -4.81 9.23 -14.45
C TYR A 232 -4.33 9.45 -15.89
N TYR A 233 -3.31 8.71 -16.33
CA TYR A 233 -2.82 8.81 -17.71
C TYR A 233 -3.86 8.37 -18.75
N VAL A 234 -4.64 7.32 -18.47
CA VAL A 234 -5.75 6.91 -19.35
C VAL A 234 -6.80 8.01 -19.47
N LEU A 235 -7.19 8.63 -18.35
CA LEU A 235 -8.17 9.71 -18.34
C LEU A 235 -7.68 10.98 -19.06
N LEU A 236 -6.39 11.28 -19.02
CA LEU A 236 -5.79 12.39 -19.76
C LEU A 236 -5.77 12.14 -21.28
N ASP A 237 -5.44 10.92 -21.70
CA ASP A 237 -5.37 10.56 -23.12
C ASP A 237 -6.76 10.62 -23.79
N GLU A 238 -7.80 10.16 -23.10
CA GLU A 238 -9.18 10.28 -23.58
C GLU A 238 -9.61 11.74 -23.81
N GLU A 239 -9.20 12.68 -22.95
CA GLU A 239 -9.51 14.10 -23.14
C GLU A 239 -8.80 14.67 -24.36
N GLN A 240 -7.55 14.27 -24.60
CA GLN A 240 -6.81 14.71 -25.79
C GLN A 240 -7.42 14.13 -27.06
N SER A 241 -7.91 12.89 -27.03
CA SER A 241 -8.61 12.27 -28.16
C SER A 241 -9.98 12.90 -28.41
N LYS A 242 -10.69 13.38 -27.38
CA LYS A 242 -11.98 14.09 -27.52
C LYS A 242 -11.84 15.54 -28.00
N ARG A 243 -10.63 16.12 -27.92
CA ARG A 243 -10.31 17.49 -28.36
C ARG A 243 -9.72 17.56 -29.78
N LYS A 244 -9.40 16.42 -30.40
CA LYS A 244 -8.99 16.31 -31.81
C LYS A 244 -10.19 15.99 -32.68
#